data_AF-A0A4P7YUD4-F1
#
_entry.id   AF-A0A4P7YUD4-F1
#
_cell.length_a   1.000
_cell.length_b   1.000
_cell.length_c   1.000
_cell.angle_alpha   90.00
_cell.angle_beta   90.00
_cell.angle_gamma   90.00
#
_symmetry.space_group_name_H-M   'P 1'
#
loop_
_entity.id
_entity.type
_entity.pdbx_description
1 polymer ?
#
loop_
_entity_poly.entity_id
_entity_poly.type
_entity_poly.pdbx_seq_one_letter_code
_entity_poly.pdbx_strand_id
1 'polypeptide(L)'
;MTDATKTLHALLDAYLRCPVETARTELEQGLRSYQTDWIRARAGTDAPPLPAAAAATPAAKPVVAKPRFPIASADLDVLKRLADGWPGTTADVARWAWFENRELVTLDPNPAGEGPEVLRLTPLGWAAIGRMPAD
;
A
#
# COMPACT_ATOMS: atom_id res chain seq x y z
N MET A 1 -28.77 5.80 -8.78
CA MET A 1 -28.13 4.48 -8.54
C MET A 1 -28.08 3.61 -9.78
N THR A 2 -29.15 3.54 -10.59
CA THR A 2 -29.20 2.73 -11.83
C THR A 2 -28.06 3.02 -12.81
N ASP A 3 -27.61 4.28 -12.89
CA ASP A 3 -26.49 4.70 -13.73
C ASP A 3 -25.14 4.10 -13.26
N ALA A 4 -24.81 4.24 -11.97
CA ALA A 4 -23.60 3.66 -11.37
C ALA A 4 -23.55 2.13 -11.50
N THR A 5 -24.70 1.45 -11.37
CA THR A 5 -24.80 0.02 -11.58
C THR A 5 -24.51 -0.36 -13.04
N LYS A 6 -24.97 0.40 -14.03
CA LYS A 6 -24.64 0.16 -15.45
C LYS A 6 -23.16 0.34 -15.74
N THR A 7 -22.54 1.37 -15.16
CA THR A 7 -21.09 1.61 -15.28
C THR A 7 -20.29 0.46 -14.68
N LEU A 8 -20.67 -0.06 -13.51
CA LEU A 8 -20.02 -1.24 -12.91
C LEU A 8 -20.10 -2.48 -13.80
N HIS A 9 -21.25 -2.75 -14.40
CA HIS A 9 -21.39 -3.86 -15.34
C HIS A 9 -20.48 -3.69 -16.56
N ALA A 10 -20.38 -2.48 -17.11
CA ALA A 10 -19.48 -2.22 -18.23
C ALA A 10 -18.00 -2.43 -17.87
N LEU A 11 -17.58 -2.05 -16.65
CA LEU A 11 -16.22 -2.28 -16.15
C LEU A 11 -15.95 -3.78 -15.93
N LEU A 12 -16.92 -4.52 -15.38
CA LEU A 12 -16.83 -5.96 -15.20
C LEU A 12 -16.71 -6.66 -16.57
N ASP A 13 -17.55 -6.30 -17.54
CA ASP A 13 -17.50 -6.86 -18.89
C ASP A 13 -16.17 -6.56 -19.59
N ALA A 14 -15.60 -5.36 -19.38
CA ALA A 14 -14.28 -5.00 -19.91
C ALA A 14 -13.17 -5.88 -19.30
N TYR A 15 -13.19 -6.06 -17.98
CA TYR A 15 -12.24 -6.93 -17.27
C TYR A 15 -12.36 -8.39 -17.72
N LEU A 16 -13.59 -8.92 -17.87
CA LEU A 16 -13.82 -10.30 -18.32
C LEU A 16 -13.37 -10.54 -19.77
N ARG A 17 -13.40 -9.51 -20.63
CA ARG A 17 -12.89 -9.61 -22.01
C ARG A 17 -11.38 -9.48 -22.10
N CYS A 18 -10.76 -8.67 -21.24
CA CYS A 18 -9.32 -8.45 -21.23
C CYS A 18 -8.83 -8.14 -19.79
N PRO A 19 -8.35 -9.15 -19.03
CA PRO A 19 -7.98 -8.99 -17.63
C PRO A 19 -6.59 -8.39 -17.49
N VAL A 20 -6.44 -7.13 -17.91
CA VAL A 20 -5.22 -6.33 -17.74
C VAL A 20 -5.30 -5.50 -16.45
N GLU A 21 -4.14 -5.13 -15.91
CA GLU A 21 -4.04 -4.43 -14.62
C GLU A 21 -4.80 -3.10 -14.58
N THR A 22 -4.82 -2.38 -15.71
CA THR A 22 -5.61 -1.14 -15.84
C THR A 22 -7.12 -1.41 -15.67
N ALA A 23 -7.65 -2.44 -16.33
CA ALA A 23 -9.08 -2.79 -16.26
C ALA A 23 -9.46 -3.26 -14.85
N ARG A 24 -8.55 -3.97 -14.17
CA ARG A 24 -8.70 -4.34 -12.76
C ARG A 24 -8.77 -3.11 -11.86
N THR A 25 -7.84 -2.17 -12.02
CA THR A 25 -7.76 -0.95 -11.22
C THR A 25 -9.03 -0.11 -11.38
N GLU A 26 -9.52 0.06 -12.61
CA GLU A 26 -10.76 0.79 -12.88
C GLU A 26 -11.98 0.14 -12.25
N LEU A 27 -12.09 -1.20 -12.31
CA LEU A 27 -13.16 -1.96 -11.66
C LEU A 27 -13.12 -1.82 -10.13
N GLU A 28 -11.94 -1.95 -9.53
CA GLU A 28 -11.76 -1.79 -8.08
C GLU A 28 -12.12 -0.37 -7.61
N GLN A 29 -11.73 0.65 -8.37
CA GLN A 29 -12.09 2.04 -8.09
C GLN A 29 -13.60 2.28 -8.22
N GLY A 30 -14.22 1.73 -9.27
CA GLY A 30 -15.68 1.79 -9.46
C GLY A 30 -16.44 1.14 -8.30
N LEU A 31 -16.01 -0.04 -7.86
CA LEU A 31 -16.62 -0.77 -6.74
C LEU A 31 -16.50 0.00 -5.43
N ARG A 32 -15.33 0.56 -5.12
CA ARG A 32 -15.11 1.35 -3.90
C ARG A 32 -15.99 2.59 -3.86
N SER A 33 -16.16 3.24 -5.01
CA SER A 33 -17.01 4.44 -5.15
C SER A 33 -18.48 4.06 -4.92
N TYR A 34 -18.96 3.00 -5.57
CA TYR A 34 -20.31 2.50 -5.39
C TYR A 34 -20.61 2.07 -3.94
N GLN A 35 -19.67 1.36 -3.28
CA GLN A 35 -19.80 0.98 -1.88
C GLN A 35 -19.89 2.21 -0.97
N THR A 36 -19.04 3.21 -1.19
CA THR A 36 -19.05 4.45 -0.42
C THR A 36 -20.40 5.16 -0.54
N ASP A 37 -20.92 5.28 -1.76
CA ASP A 37 -22.22 5.91 -2.01
C ASP A 37 -23.38 5.10 -1.45
N TRP A 38 -23.32 3.76 -1.54
CA TRP A 38 -24.33 2.88 -0.95
C TRP A 38 -24.36 2.99 0.58
N ILE A 39 -23.19 2.97 1.23
CA ILE A 39 -23.05 3.16 2.68
C ILE A 39 -23.62 4.52 3.07
N ARG A 40 -23.26 5.60 2.35
CA ARG A 40 -23.77 6.94 2.65
C ARG A 40 -25.29 7.04 2.52
N ALA A 41 -25.84 6.54 1.42
CA ALA A 41 -27.29 6.55 1.19
C ALA A 41 -28.05 5.86 2.32
N ARG A 42 -27.40 4.94 3.04
CA ARG A 42 -27.98 4.17 4.14
C ARG A 42 -27.61 4.69 5.54
N ALA A 43 -26.49 5.38 5.67
CA ALA A 43 -26.02 5.98 6.93
C ALA A 43 -26.73 7.31 7.27
N GLY A 44 -27.42 7.93 6.31
CA GLY A 44 -28.19 9.15 6.56
C GLY A 44 -27.31 10.29 7.12
N THR A 45 -27.73 10.87 8.25
CA THR A 45 -27.02 11.96 8.95
C THR A 45 -25.74 11.54 9.68
N ASP A 46 -25.51 10.25 9.89
CA ASP A 46 -24.29 9.73 10.54
C ASP A 46 -23.15 9.47 9.54
N ALA A 47 -23.35 9.85 8.27
CA ALA A 47 -22.32 9.71 7.26
C ALA A 47 -21.16 10.68 7.54
N PRO A 48 -19.91 10.17 7.69
CA PRO A 48 -18.74 11.05 7.83
C PRO A 48 -18.65 11.99 6.61
N PRO A 49 -18.26 13.27 6.82
CA PRO A 49 -18.22 14.25 5.76
C PRO A 49 -17.33 13.77 4.61
N LEU A 50 -17.78 13.99 3.38
CA LEU A 50 -16.95 13.79 2.19
C LEU A 50 -15.65 14.58 2.39
N PRO A 51 -14.46 13.97 2.19
CA PRO A 51 -13.33 14.79 1.79
C PRO A 51 -13.79 15.50 0.53
N ALA A 52 -13.82 16.85 0.58
CA ALA A 52 -14.11 17.66 -0.60
C ALA A 52 -13.25 17.14 -1.75
N ALA A 53 -13.82 17.10 -2.96
CA ALA A 53 -13.07 16.79 -4.17
C ALA A 53 -11.91 17.79 -4.27
N ALA A 54 -10.78 17.40 -3.69
CA ALA A 54 -9.55 18.11 -3.81
C ALA A 54 -9.18 17.96 -5.28
N ALA A 55 -9.27 19.07 -6.01
CA ALA A 55 -8.44 19.28 -7.19
C ALA A 55 -7.07 18.65 -6.89
N ALA A 56 -6.60 17.76 -7.76
CA ALA A 56 -5.42 16.91 -7.59
C ALA A 56 -4.25 17.63 -6.90
N THR A 57 -4.32 17.71 -5.57
CA THR A 57 -3.18 17.97 -4.71
C THR A 57 -2.52 16.61 -4.56
N PRO A 58 -1.20 16.52 -4.79
CA PRO A 58 -0.49 15.26 -4.65
C PRO A 58 -0.85 14.69 -3.29
N ALA A 59 -1.32 13.44 -3.29
CA ALA A 59 -1.79 12.75 -2.10
C ALA A 59 -0.81 13.05 -0.96
N ALA A 60 -1.27 13.78 0.05
CA ALA A 60 -0.48 14.02 1.24
C ALA A 60 -0.15 12.63 1.77
N LYS A 61 1.11 12.22 1.58
CA LYS A 61 1.62 10.91 1.97
C LYS A 61 1.14 10.66 3.40
N PRO A 62 0.48 9.52 3.69
CA PRO A 62 0.06 9.23 5.05
C PRO A 62 1.25 9.44 5.97
N VAL A 63 1.11 10.36 6.92
CA VAL A 63 2.16 10.66 7.89
C VAL A 63 2.21 9.47 8.83
N VAL A 64 2.98 8.46 8.45
CA VAL A 64 3.24 7.30 9.29
C VAL A 64 4.09 7.79 10.46
N ALA A 65 3.50 7.79 11.64
CA ALA A 65 4.20 8.17 12.86
C ALA A 65 5.40 7.25 13.06
N LYS A 66 6.52 7.82 13.53
CA LYS A 66 7.73 7.05 13.84
C LYS A 66 7.42 5.89 14.79
N PRO A 67 8.12 4.75 14.66
CA PRO A 67 7.97 3.64 15.58
C PRO A 67 8.14 4.09 17.03
N ARG A 68 7.23 3.64 17.90
CA ARG A 68 7.21 4.01 19.33
C ARG A 68 8.12 3.12 20.19
N PHE A 69 8.94 2.29 19.57
CA PHE A 69 9.84 1.35 20.22
C PHE A 69 11.31 1.65 19.86
N PRO A 70 12.26 1.29 20.74
CA PRO A 70 13.68 1.47 20.44
C PRO A 70 14.15 0.51 19.34
N ILE A 71 14.95 1.05 18.41
CA ILE A 71 15.62 0.30 17.34
C ILE A 71 17.13 0.45 17.55
N ALA A 72 17.88 -0.65 17.52
CA ALA A 72 19.33 -0.58 17.67
C ALA A 72 19.98 0.13 16.48
N SER A 73 21.15 0.74 16.68
CA SER A 73 21.87 1.45 15.61
C SER A 73 22.17 0.55 14.41
N ALA A 74 22.63 -0.68 14.66
CA ALA A 74 22.90 -1.67 13.62
C ALA A 74 21.64 -2.01 12.80
N ASP A 75 20.48 -2.08 13.45
CA ASP A 75 19.20 -2.36 12.79
C ASP A 75 18.77 -1.17 11.92
N LEU A 76 18.99 0.08 12.38
CA LEU A 76 18.75 1.27 11.56
C LEU A 76 19.66 1.31 10.33
N ASP A 77 20.90 0.83 10.42
CA ASP A 77 21.82 0.82 9.29
C ASP A 77 21.40 -0.21 8.24
N VAL A 78 20.82 -1.35 8.64
CA VAL A 78 20.19 -2.29 7.71
C VAL A 78 19.03 -1.62 6.98
N LEU A 79 18.14 -0.91 7.68
CA LEU A 79 17.02 -0.20 7.05
C LEU A 79 17.49 0.90 6.09
N LYS A 80 18.55 1.64 6.44
CA LYS A 80 19.14 2.64 5.53
C LYS A 80 19.69 2.00 4.26
N ARG A 81 20.40 0.87 4.37
CA ARG A 81 20.93 0.15 3.20
C ARG A 81 19.80 -0.33 2.27
N LEU A 82 18.71 -0.86 2.83
CA LEU A 82 17.52 -1.21 2.05
C LEU A 82 16.92 0.02 1.35
N ALA A 83 16.86 1.15 2.04
CA ALA A 83 16.41 2.43 1.46
C ALA A 83 17.32 2.95 0.35
N ASP A 84 18.62 2.67 0.42
CA ASP A 84 19.61 3.02 -0.60
C ASP A 84 19.61 2.05 -1.80
N GLY A 85 18.69 1.08 -1.82
CA GLY A 85 18.49 0.15 -2.95
C GLY A 85 19.25 -1.16 -2.85
N TRP A 86 19.86 -1.48 -1.71
CA TRP A 86 20.46 -2.80 -1.49
C TRP A 86 19.37 -3.90 -1.50
N PRO A 87 19.47 -4.94 -2.36
CA PRO A 87 18.48 -6.01 -2.41
C PRO A 87 18.75 -7.06 -1.31
N GLY A 88 18.65 -6.65 -0.05
CA GLY A 88 18.87 -7.54 1.09
C GLY A 88 17.81 -8.65 1.17
N THR A 89 18.25 -9.86 1.47
CA THR A 89 17.39 -11.05 1.57
C THR A 89 17.33 -11.62 2.99
N THR A 90 16.43 -12.58 3.22
CA THR A 90 16.33 -13.30 4.51
C THR A 90 17.61 -14.06 4.87
N ALA A 91 18.47 -14.37 3.89
CA ALA A 91 19.78 -14.95 4.12
C ALA A 91 20.82 -13.92 4.60
N ASP A 92 20.71 -12.66 4.17
CA ASP A 92 21.67 -11.60 4.50
C ASP A 92 21.42 -10.97 5.88
N VAL A 93 20.15 -10.94 6.31
CA VAL A 93 19.72 -10.27 7.53
C VAL A 93 19.30 -11.30 8.57
N ALA A 94 20.23 -11.71 9.45
CA ALA A 94 19.98 -12.75 10.45
C ALA A 94 18.73 -12.50 11.34
N ARG A 95 18.36 -11.23 11.56
CA ARG A 95 17.20 -10.81 12.34
C ARG A 95 16.00 -10.38 11.50
N TRP A 96 15.90 -10.82 10.24
CA TRP A 96 14.82 -10.41 9.32
C TRP A 96 13.42 -10.54 9.96
N ALA A 97 13.14 -11.64 10.67
CA ALA A 97 11.85 -11.89 11.31
C ALA A 97 11.49 -10.86 12.39
N TRP A 98 12.48 -10.25 13.03
CA TRP A 98 12.25 -9.17 13.99
C TRP A 98 11.76 -7.89 13.30
N PHE A 99 12.28 -7.59 12.12
CA PHE A 99 11.85 -6.44 11.33
C PHE A 99 10.43 -6.65 10.80
N GLU A 100 10.14 -7.85 10.29
CA GLU A 100 8.82 -8.20 9.77
C GLU A 100 7.74 -8.19 10.87
N ASN A 101 8.01 -8.82 12.02
CA ASN A 101 7.07 -8.82 13.16
C ASN A 101 6.73 -7.42 13.69
N ARG A 102 7.56 -6.42 13.37
CA ARG A 102 7.37 -5.02 13.74
C ARG A 102 6.93 -4.15 12.57
N GLU A 103 6.53 -4.80 11.48
CA GLU A 103 6.05 -4.17 10.26
C GLU A 103 7.03 -3.15 9.70
N LEU A 104 8.34 -3.30 9.94
CA LEU A 104 9.38 -2.42 9.39
C LEU A 104 9.75 -2.85 7.96
N VAL A 105 9.62 -4.15 7.68
CA VAL A 105 9.82 -4.73 6.35
C VAL A 105 8.70 -5.71 6.03
N THR A 106 8.48 -5.96 4.75
CA THR A 106 7.72 -7.08 4.20
C THR A 106 8.63 -7.97 3.37
N LEU A 107 8.23 -9.22 3.16
CA LEU A 107 8.94 -10.17 2.33
C LEU A 107 8.28 -10.25 0.96
N ASP A 108 9.05 -9.93 -0.06
CA ASP A 108 8.66 -10.12 -1.45
C ASP A 108 9.27 -11.43 -1.99
N PRO A 109 8.57 -12.13 -2.89
CA PRO A 109 9.15 -13.22 -3.65
C PRO A 109 10.44 -12.76 -4.36
N ASN A 110 11.44 -13.63 -4.39
CA ASN A 110 12.67 -13.33 -5.10
C ASN A 110 12.36 -13.19 -6.61
N PRO A 111 12.74 -12.07 -7.27
CA PRO A 111 12.47 -11.88 -8.69
C PRO A 111 13.17 -12.90 -9.60
N ALA A 112 14.19 -13.61 -9.10
CA ALA A 112 14.83 -14.72 -9.80
C ALA A 112 13.96 -16.01 -9.81
N GLY A 113 12.82 -16.02 -9.10
CA GLY A 113 11.89 -17.16 -9.02
C GLY A 113 12.28 -18.23 -8.01
N GLU A 114 13.54 -18.25 -7.56
CA GLU A 114 14.06 -19.19 -6.56
C GLU A 114 15.00 -18.45 -5.57
N GLY A 115 15.14 -19.00 -4.37
CA GLY A 115 16.05 -18.48 -3.34
C GLY A 115 15.37 -17.67 -2.23
N PRO A 116 16.17 -17.02 -1.37
CA PRO A 116 15.65 -16.31 -0.20
C PRO A 116 14.81 -15.09 -0.61
N GLU A 117 13.75 -14.84 0.15
CA GLU A 117 12.84 -13.71 -0.05
C GLU A 117 13.56 -12.38 0.15
N VAL A 118 13.11 -11.37 -0.60
CA VAL A 118 13.70 -10.03 -0.60
C VAL A 118 12.98 -9.18 0.42
N LEU A 119 13.74 -8.45 1.24
CA LEU A 119 13.18 -7.52 2.21
C LEU A 119 12.82 -6.21 1.53
N ARG A 120 11.57 -5.77 1.67
CA ARG A 120 11.10 -4.44 1.27
C ARG A 120 10.75 -3.60 2.47
N LEU A 121 11.15 -2.34 2.45
CA LEU A 121 10.73 -1.39 3.48
C LEU A 121 9.24 -1.10 3.36
N THR A 122 8.53 -1.24 4.48
CA THR A 122 7.16 -0.75 4.63
C THR A 122 7.16 0.76 4.86
N PRO A 123 5.98 1.42 4.82
CA PRO A 123 5.87 2.81 5.24
C PRO A 123 6.41 3.08 6.65
N LEU A 124 6.27 2.13 7.59
CA LEU A 124 6.79 2.26 8.95
C LEU A 124 8.32 2.12 8.99
N GLY A 125 8.89 1.23 8.18
CA GLY A 125 10.34 1.12 7.99
C GLY A 125 10.98 2.40 7.44
N TRP A 126 10.34 3.02 6.44
CA TRP A 126 10.73 4.33 5.92
C TRP A 126 10.67 5.43 7.00
N ALA A 127 9.57 5.47 7.75
CA ALA A 127 9.41 6.41 8.87
C ALA A 127 10.47 6.22 9.96
N ALA A 128 10.86 4.97 10.26
CA ALA A 128 11.88 4.62 11.25
C ALA A 128 13.23 5.28 10.97
N ILE A 129 13.62 5.37 9.70
CA ILE A 129 14.85 6.04 9.26
C ILE A 129 14.65 7.51 8.89
N GLY A 130 13.43 8.04 9.05
CA GLY A 130 13.09 9.43 8.75
C GLY A 130 13.17 9.79 7.27
N ARG A 131 12.96 8.81 6.37
CA ARG A 131 12.95 8.99 4.92
C ARG A 131 11.57 8.63 4.35
N MET A 132 11.37 8.90 3.08
CA MET A 132 10.19 8.47 2.33
C MET A 132 10.64 7.64 1.13
N PRO A 133 9.82 6.68 0.66
CA PRO A 133 10.09 6.00 -0.61
C PRO A 133 10.18 7.04 -1.73
N ALA A 134 11.13 6.81 -2.65
CA ALA A 134 11.17 7.51 -3.92
C ALA A 134 9.92 7.13 -4.74
N ASP A 135 9.27 8.13 -5.34
CA ASP A 135 8.11 7.94 -6.20
C ASP A 135 8.52 7.39 -7.58
#